data_AF-A0A8T6WP19-F1
#
_entry.id   AF-A0A8T6WP19-F1
#
_cell.length_a   1.000
_cell.length_b   1.000
_cell.length_c   1.000
_cell.angle_alpha   90.00
_cell.angle_beta   90.00
_cell.angle_gamma   90.00
#
_symmetry.space_group_name_H-M   'P 1'
#
loop_
_entity.id
_entity.type
_entity.pdbx_description
1 polymer ?
#
loop_
_entity_poly.entity_id
_entity_poly.type
_entity_poly.pdbx_seq_one_letter_code
_entity_poly.pdbx_strand_id
1 'polypeptide(L)'
;RRTMAKVKTTLDDEISRMGVEIMRSNLEIELMNGEKIQRIVDTARGTPENPFSSRELDEKFIECAGFVLNNEKTLEAIKTINNLETVKSVKELTCLLV
;
A
#
# COMPACT_ATOMS: atom_id res chain seq x y z
N ARG A 1 -20.03 -11.61 -2.99
CA ARG A 1 -20.40 -12.26 -1.70
C ARG A 1 -20.18 -13.78 -1.68
N ARG A 2 -20.48 -14.55 -2.74
CA ARG A 2 -20.29 -16.02 -2.77
C ARG A 2 -18.85 -16.50 -2.48
N THR A 3 -17.83 -15.77 -2.94
CA THR A 3 -16.42 -16.10 -2.68
C THR A 3 -16.05 -15.91 -1.21
N MET A 4 -16.52 -14.84 -0.57
CA MET A 4 -16.26 -14.58 0.85
C MET A 4 -16.77 -15.69 1.76
N ALA A 5 -17.90 -16.32 1.41
CA ALA A 5 -18.45 -17.45 2.17
C ALA A 5 -17.55 -18.71 2.13
N LYS A 6 -16.54 -18.75 1.24
CA LYS A 6 -15.58 -19.84 1.14
C LYS A 6 -14.27 -19.56 1.86
N VAL A 7 -14.07 -18.34 2.37
CA VAL A 7 -12.85 -17.96 3.08
C VAL A 7 -12.92 -18.50 4.51
N LYS A 8 -11.88 -19.22 4.92
CA LYS A 8 -11.68 -19.68 6.30
C LYS A 8 -10.32 -19.17 6.76
N THR A 9 -10.28 -18.54 7.94
CA THR A 9 -9.03 -18.16 8.59
C THR A 9 -8.61 -19.29 9.52
N THR A 10 -7.31 -19.57 9.56
CA THR A 10 -6.72 -20.55 10.47
C THR A 10 -5.52 -19.92 11.16
N LEU A 11 -5.22 -20.38 12.38
CA LEU A 11 -3.97 -20.06 13.02
C LEU A 11 -2.92 -21.03 12.48
N ASP A 12 -1.89 -20.50 11.85
CA ASP A 12 -0.79 -21.27 11.32
C ASP A 12 0.33 -21.29 12.38
N ASP A 13 0.54 -22.46 13.00
CA ASP A 13 1.52 -22.64 14.07
C ASP A 13 2.96 -22.39 13.60
N GLU A 14 3.27 -22.64 12.33
CA GLU A 14 4.60 -22.36 11.78
C GLU A 14 4.83 -20.86 11.66
N ILE A 15 3.88 -20.13 11.06
CA ILE A 15 3.95 -18.67 10.98
C ILE A 15 3.98 -18.04 12.38
N SER A 16 3.17 -18.55 13.31
CA SER A 16 3.09 -18.02 14.68
C SER A 16 4.43 -18.13 15.41
N ARG A 17 5.20 -19.19 15.16
CA ARG A 17 6.55 -19.38 15.71
C ARG A 17 7.61 -18.46 15.11
N MET A 18 7.38 -17.94 13.90
CA MET A 18 8.33 -17.02 13.21
C MET A 18 8.29 -15.58 13.75
N GLY A 19 7.44 -15.31 14.75
CA GLY A 19 7.33 -14.00 15.40
C GLY A 19 6.42 -13.02 14.65
N VAL A 20 6.16 -11.88 15.31
CA VAL A 20 5.16 -10.87 14.90
C VAL A 20 5.75 -9.62 14.25
N GLU A 21 7.08 -9.57 14.11
CA GLU A 21 7.77 -8.42 13.51
C GLU A 21 7.38 -8.18 12.05
N ILE A 22 7.05 -9.25 11.35
CA ILE A 22 6.62 -9.24 9.95
C ILE A 22 5.29 -9.99 9.87
N MET A 23 4.27 -9.32 9.33
CA MET A 23 2.97 -9.94 9.08
C MET A 23 3.07 -10.87 7.87
N ARG A 24 3.06 -12.18 8.13
CA ARG A 24 3.11 -13.21 7.09
C ARG A 24 1.71 -13.71 6.79
N SER A 25 1.46 -13.96 5.52
CA SER A 25 0.19 -14.52 5.05
C SER A 25 0.46 -15.82 4.29
N ASN A 26 -0.11 -16.92 4.79
CA ASN A 26 -0.20 -18.19 4.05
C ASN A 26 -1.61 -18.31 3.48
N LEU A 27 -1.71 -18.41 2.16
CA LEU A 27 -2.96 -18.51 1.44
C LEU A 27 -3.01 -19.81 0.65
N GLU A 28 -4.01 -20.65 0.93
CA GLU A 28 -4.33 -21.85 0.18
C GLU A 28 -5.68 -21.65 -0.55
N ILE A 29 -5.72 -22.01 -1.83
CA ILE A 29 -6.93 -22.06 -2.65
C ILE A 29 -7.10 -23.49 -3.15
N GLU A 30 -8.23 -24.11 -2.81
CA GLU A 30 -8.67 -25.38 -3.39
C GLU A 30 -9.62 -25.11 -4.57
N LEU A 31 -9.25 -25.59 -5.75
CA LEU A 31 -10.02 -25.49 -6.98
C LEU A 31 -11.07 -26.61 -7.05
N MET A 32 -12.09 -26.43 -7.90
CA MET A 32 -13.19 -27.40 -8.02
C MET A 32 -12.76 -28.78 -8.53
N ASN A 33 -11.61 -28.86 -9.22
CA ASN A 33 -11.00 -30.12 -9.68
C ASN A 33 -10.18 -30.83 -8.57
N GLY A 34 -10.14 -30.26 -7.34
CA GLY A 34 -9.37 -30.78 -6.21
C GLY A 34 -7.92 -30.30 -6.15
N GLU A 35 -7.46 -29.52 -7.14
CA GLU A 35 -6.12 -28.94 -7.13
C GLU A 35 -5.97 -27.88 -6.03
N LYS A 36 -4.83 -27.88 -5.35
CA LYS A 36 -4.51 -26.91 -4.31
C LYS A 36 -3.37 -26.00 -4.76
N ILE A 37 -3.59 -24.70 -4.67
CA ILE A 37 -2.61 -23.66 -4.92
C ILE A 37 -2.30 -22.99 -3.59
N GLN A 38 -1.05 -23.06 -3.15
CA GLN A 38 -0.59 -22.44 -1.92
C GLN A 38 0.47 -21.39 -2.20
N ARG A 39 0.42 -20.27 -1.47
CA ARG A 39 1.47 -19.26 -1.47
C ARG A 39 1.64 -18.67 -0.08
N ILE A 40 2.89 -18.62 0.36
CA ILE A 40 3.31 -17.89 1.55
C ILE A 40 3.94 -16.59 1.08
N VAL A 41 3.54 -15.47 1.69
CA VAL A 41 4.11 -14.14 1.44
C VAL A 41 4.46 -13.51 2.78
N ASP A 42 5.70 -13.06 2.89
CA ASP A 42 6.27 -12.38 4.06
C ASP A 42 6.70 -10.94 3.75
N THR A 43 6.58 -10.49 2.50
CA THR A 43 6.95 -9.15 2.07
C THR A 43 5.87 -8.57 1.17
N ALA A 44 5.52 -7.31 1.40
CA ALA A 44 4.53 -6.59 0.60
C ALA A 44 5.19 -5.40 -0.09
N ARG A 45 4.67 -5.01 -1.25
CA ARG A 45 5.11 -3.77 -1.91
C ARG A 45 4.78 -2.58 -1.02
N GLY A 46 5.77 -1.72 -0.76
CA GLY A 46 5.71 -0.62 0.18
C GLY A 46 6.30 -0.89 1.56
N THR A 47 6.77 -2.11 1.86
CA THR A 47 7.57 -2.36 3.08
C THR A 47 8.99 -1.82 2.91
N PRO A 48 9.77 -1.63 4.01
CA PRO A 48 11.17 -1.20 3.91
C PRO A 48 12.03 -2.10 3.00
N GLU A 49 11.72 -3.39 2.93
CA GLU A 49 12.43 -4.39 2.11
C GLU A 49 12.03 -4.34 0.63
N ASN A 50 10.84 -3.83 0.32
CA ASN A 50 10.33 -3.69 -1.05
C ASN A 50 9.61 -2.33 -1.21
N PRO A 51 10.35 -1.20 -1.11
CA PRO A 51 9.76 0.13 -1.06
C PRO A 51 9.12 0.50 -2.40
N PHE A 52 8.14 1.41 -2.35
CA PHE A 52 7.62 2.04 -3.56
C PHE A 52 8.72 2.88 -4.24
N SER A 53 8.71 2.89 -5.57
CA SER A 53 9.46 3.91 -6.31
C SER A 53 8.84 5.29 -6.11
N SER A 54 9.63 6.36 -6.33
CA SER A 54 9.12 7.75 -6.22
C SER A 54 7.90 7.98 -7.11
N ARG A 55 7.91 7.42 -8.32
CA ARG A 55 6.78 7.50 -9.25
C ARG A 55 5.50 6.90 -8.68
N GLU A 56 5.61 5.75 -8.00
CA GLU A 56 4.43 5.09 -7.43
C GLU A 56 3.89 5.85 -6.21
N LEU A 57 4.77 6.47 -5.43
CA LEU A 57 4.36 7.36 -4.36
C LEU A 57 3.63 8.58 -4.91
N ASP A 58 4.15 9.19 -5.99
CA ASP A 58 3.52 10.32 -6.67
C ASP A 58 2.14 9.94 -7.24
N GLU A 59 2.05 8.82 -7.96
CA GLU A 59 0.79 8.30 -8.52
C GLU A 59 -0.25 8.05 -7.41
N LYS A 60 0.17 7.42 -6.31
CA LYS A 60 -0.69 7.16 -5.15
C LYS A 60 -1.14 8.45 -4.46
N PHE A 61 -0.25 9.43 -4.33
CA PHE A 61 -0.60 10.74 -3.79
C PHE A 61 -1.65 11.41 -4.67
N ILE A 62 -1.45 11.43 -5.99
CA ILE A 62 -2.38 12.05 -6.94
C ILE A 62 -3.76 11.40 -6.85
N GLU A 63 -3.83 10.06 -6.77
CA GLU A 63 -5.09 9.33 -6.60
C GLU A 63 -5.81 9.74 -5.31
N CYS A 64 -5.12 9.77 -4.17
CA CYS A 64 -5.72 10.14 -2.89
C CYS A 64 -6.10 11.63 -2.80
N ALA A 65 -5.22 12.52 -3.25
CA ALA A 65 -5.43 13.95 -3.17
C ALA A 65 -6.52 14.42 -4.14
N GLY A 66 -6.67 13.76 -5.31
CA GLY A 66 -7.69 14.08 -6.30
C GLY A 66 -9.14 13.94 -5.81
N PHE A 67 -9.38 13.26 -4.68
CA PHE A 67 -10.70 13.24 -4.04
C PHE A 67 -11.11 14.57 -3.40
N VAL A 68 -10.14 15.44 -3.07
CA VAL A 68 -10.37 16.67 -2.29
C VAL A 68 -9.73 17.92 -2.91
N LEU A 69 -8.69 17.76 -3.74
CA LEU A 69 -8.02 18.83 -4.48
C LEU A 69 -8.33 18.72 -5.97
N ASN A 70 -8.31 19.86 -6.67
CA ASN A 70 -8.33 19.85 -8.12
C ASN A 70 -6.97 19.37 -8.68
N ASN A 71 -6.94 19.01 -9.97
CA ASN A 71 -5.75 18.45 -10.61
C ASN A 71 -4.53 19.40 -10.55
N GLU A 72 -4.74 20.70 -10.74
CA GLU A 72 -3.67 21.70 -10.70
C GLU A 72 -3.01 21.77 -9.32
N LYS A 73 -3.81 21.97 -8.26
CA LYS A 73 -3.33 21.98 -6.87
C LYS A 73 -2.68 20.66 -6.47
N THR A 74 -3.22 19.54 -6.94
CA THR A 74 -2.66 18.20 -6.65
C THR A 74 -1.25 18.06 -7.21
N LEU A 75 -1.06 18.42 -8.48
CA LEU A 75 0.24 18.34 -9.15
C LEU A 75 1.24 19.36 -8.59
N GLU A 76 0.79 20.56 -8.24
CA GLU A 76 1.65 21.57 -7.61
C GLU A 76 2.05 21.18 -6.18
N ALA A 77 1.15 20.56 -5.42
CA ALA A 77 1.44 20.07 -4.07
C ALA A 77 2.50 18.98 -4.09
N ILE A 78 2.36 17.94 -4.92
CA ILE A 78 3.35 16.86 -4.98
C ILE A 78 4.71 17.34 -5.48
N LYS A 79 4.72 18.27 -6.45
CA LYS A 79 5.95 18.92 -6.90
C LYS A 79 6.62 19.69 -5.76
N THR A 80 5.87 20.43 -4.96
CA THR A 80 6.39 21.19 -3.81
C THR A 80 6.91 20.24 -2.72
N ILE A 81 6.20 19.15 -2.45
CA ILE A 81 6.62 18.11 -1.49
C ILE A 81 7.94 17.46 -1.92
N ASN A 82 8.10 17.13 -3.20
CA ASN A 82 9.30 16.50 -3.73
C ASN A 82 10.52 17.43 -3.79
N ASN A 83 10.36 18.74 -3.53
CA ASN A 83 11.45 19.72 -3.48
C ASN A 83 11.41 20.55 -2.18
N LEU A 84 10.86 19.97 -1.10
CA LEU A 84 10.53 20.69 0.14
C LEU A 84 11.76 21.35 0.78
N GLU A 85 12.94 20.77 0.63
CA GLU A 85 14.22 21.31 1.11
C GLU A 85 14.61 22.64 0.47
N THR A 86 14.03 22.98 -0.68
CA THR A 86 14.29 24.23 -1.42
C THR A 86 13.25 25.32 -1.12
N VAL A 87 12.15 24.96 -0.45
CA VAL A 87 11.03 25.85 -0.16
C VAL A 87 11.43 26.82 0.96
N LYS A 88 11.15 28.12 0.75
CA LYS A 88 11.55 29.17 1.71
C LYS A 88 10.56 29.31 2.87
N SER A 89 9.32 28.94 2.65
CA SER A 89 8.25 29.03 3.64
C SER A 89 7.26 27.88 3.50
N VAL A 90 6.91 27.25 4.62
CA VAL A 90 5.87 26.20 4.66
C VAL A 90 4.52 26.67 4.11
N LYS A 91 4.28 27.99 4.08
CA LYS A 91 3.07 28.58 3.47
C LYS A 91 2.91 28.23 2.00
N GLU A 92 4.02 28.08 1.27
CA GLU A 92 4.03 27.70 -0.15
C GLU A 92 3.35 26.35 -0.35
N LEU A 93 3.51 25.41 0.58
CA LEU A 93 2.81 24.13 0.56
C LEU A 93 1.38 24.24 1.12
N THR A 94 1.19 24.85 2.30
CA THR A 94 -0.12 24.81 2.99
C THR A 94 -1.23 25.52 2.21
N CYS A 95 -0.90 26.53 1.41
CA CYS A 95 -1.87 27.21 0.54
C CYS A 95 -2.40 26.33 -0.60
N LEU A 96 -1.66 25.27 -0.98
CA LEU A 96 -2.08 24.30 -1.99
C LEU A 96 -3.01 23.21 -1.42
N LEU A 97 -3.02 23.03 -0.10
CA LEU A 97 -3.75 21.96 0.60
C LEU A 97 -5.13 22.38 1.13
N VAL A 98 -5.55 23.61 0.83
CA VAL A 98 -6.83 24.21 1.25
C VAL A 98 -7.76 24.49 0.08
#